data_AF-A0A934E0R1-F1
#
_entry.id   AF-A0A934E0R1-F1
#
_cell.length_a   1.000
_cell.length_b   1.000
_cell.length_c   1.000
_cell.angle_alpha   90.00
_cell.angle_beta   90.00
_cell.angle_gamma   90.00
#
_symmetry.space_group_name_H-M   'P 1'
#
loop_
_entity.id
_entity.type
_entity.pdbx_description
1 polymer ?
#
loop_
_entity_poly.entity_id
_entity_poly.type
_entity_poly.pdbx_seq_one_letter_code
_entity_poly.pdbx_strand_id
1 'polypeptide(L)'
;MNVLWFLLLIVAFLFAAFGGKLGDFDSALFKQAQTAFEVALSLVGVMVFWLGIMKIAEKSGLVNILARAVHPVLRLIFPRVPRDHPALSAIALNIAANALGLDNAATPMGIKAMEELDKLNPKKATLSDEQATLVAMNTAAISLIPVGIINLRLAAKSNDPYSIVLPTLLASVVAFTTAILVAKLLGRLPRYRKQYAEAPDKPASPPAEAPKS
;
A
#
# COMPACT_ATOMS: atom_id res chain seq x y z
N MET A 1 -4.12 -2.90 -20.39
CA MET A 1 -4.19 -4.12 -19.54
C MET A 1 -5.10 -5.18 -20.15
N ASN A 2 -6.36 -4.87 -20.46
CA ASN A 2 -7.35 -5.87 -20.94
C ASN A 2 -6.93 -6.56 -22.26
N VAL A 3 -6.38 -5.82 -23.21
CA VAL A 3 -5.90 -6.37 -24.49
C VAL A 3 -4.77 -7.40 -24.29
N LEU A 4 -3.87 -7.14 -23.33
CA LEU A 4 -2.72 -8.01 -23.05
C LEU A 4 -3.16 -9.33 -22.43
N TRP A 5 -4.09 -9.28 -21.47
CA TRP A 5 -4.71 -10.48 -20.89
C TRP A 5 -5.49 -11.31 -21.90
N PHE A 6 -6.25 -10.63 -22.76
CA PHE A 6 -7.01 -11.30 -23.81
C PHE A 6 -6.09 -11.99 -24.83
N LEU A 7 -5.00 -11.34 -25.23
CA LEU A 7 -3.99 -11.94 -26.11
C LEU A 7 -3.32 -13.16 -25.46
N LEU A 8 -2.94 -13.09 -24.18
CA LEU A 8 -2.36 -14.21 -23.46
C LEU A 8 -3.31 -15.43 -23.44
N LEU A 9 -4.61 -15.21 -23.20
CA LEU A 9 -5.62 -16.26 -23.21
C LEU A 9 -5.79 -16.89 -24.60
N ILE A 10 -5.86 -16.07 -25.65
CA ILE A 10 -5.97 -16.57 -27.03
C ILE A 10 -4.74 -17.39 -27.41
N VAL A 11 -3.55 -16.88 -27.12
CA VAL A 11 -2.30 -17.60 -27.45
C VAL A 11 -2.24 -18.93 -26.71
N ALA A 12 -2.56 -18.96 -25.42
CA ALA A 12 -2.61 -20.20 -24.63
C ALA A 12 -3.63 -21.20 -25.18
N PHE A 13 -4.83 -20.73 -25.57
CA PHE A 13 -5.86 -21.55 -26.19
C PHE A 13 -5.41 -22.13 -27.53
N LEU A 14 -4.81 -21.31 -28.41
CA LEU A 14 -4.30 -21.77 -29.70
C LEU A 14 -3.20 -22.82 -29.53
N PHE A 15 -2.26 -22.62 -28.59
CA PHE A 15 -1.24 -23.62 -28.27
C PHE A 15 -1.84 -24.95 -27.78
N ALA A 16 -2.88 -24.89 -26.95
CA ALA A 16 -3.59 -26.09 -26.49
C ALA A 16 -4.35 -26.78 -27.62
N ALA A 17 -4.98 -26.00 -28.51
CA ALA A 17 -5.73 -26.51 -29.66
C ALA A 17 -4.82 -27.20 -30.69
N PHE A 18 -3.73 -26.53 -31.10
CA PHE A 18 -2.77 -27.13 -32.04
C PHE A 18 -1.95 -28.26 -31.42
N GLY A 19 -1.74 -28.25 -30.10
CA GLY A 19 -1.03 -29.30 -29.37
C GLY A 19 -1.89 -30.51 -28.99
N GLY A 20 -3.20 -30.51 -29.30
CA GLY A 20 -4.13 -31.59 -28.93
C GLY A 20 -4.43 -31.70 -27.43
N LYS A 21 -4.16 -30.65 -26.65
CA LYS A 21 -4.29 -30.61 -25.18
C LYS A 21 -5.46 -29.74 -24.70
N LEU A 22 -6.53 -29.65 -25.49
CA LEU A 22 -7.72 -28.85 -25.16
C LEU A 22 -8.34 -29.24 -23.81
N GLY A 23 -8.40 -30.55 -23.50
CA GLY A 23 -8.90 -31.02 -22.19
C GLY A 23 -8.05 -30.59 -21.00
N ASP A 24 -6.72 -30.52 -21.17
CA ASP A 24 -5.81 -30.01 -20.14
C ASP A 24 -5.99 -28.49 -19.95
N PHE A 25 -6.24 -27.76 -21.04
CA PHE A 25 -6.52 -26.33 -21.02
C PHE A 25 -7.80 -26.03 -20.25
N ASP A 26 -8.90 -26.73 -20.54
CA ASP A 26 -10.18 -26.53 -19.85
C ASP A 26 -10.04 -26.83 -18.35
N SER A 27 -9.41 -27.97 -18.03
CA SER A 27 -9.17 -28.38 -16.64
C SER A 27 -8.30 -27.38 -15.89
N ALA A 28 -7.25 -26.86 -16.53
CA ALA A 28 -6.40 -25.83 -15.95
C ALA A 28 -7.15 -24.50 -15.76
N LEU A 29 -8.02 -24.12 -16.70
CA LEU A 29 -8.83 -22.91 -16.59
C LEU A 29 -9.76 -22.96 -15.37
N PHE A 30 -10.51 -24.05 -15.22
CA PHE A 30 -11.40 -24.24 -14.07
C PHE A 30 -10.63 -24.34 -12.74
N LYS A 31 -9.50 -25.04 -12.73
CA LYS A 31 -8.63 -25.14 -11.55
C LYS A 31 -8.13 -23.76 -11.13
N GLN A 32 -7.66 -22.94 -12.06
CA GLN A 32 -7.19 -21.59 -11.75
C GLN A 32 -8.31 -20.65 -11.34
N ALA A 33 -9.52 -20.82 -11.87
CA ALA A 33 -10.70 -20.10 -11.39
C ALA A 33 -11.01 -20.44 -9.92
N GLN A 34 -10.95 -21.72 -9.55
CA GLN A 34 -11.12 -22.15 -8.16
C GLN A 34 -10.01 -21.63 -7.25
N THR A 35 -8.74 -21.74 -7.67
CA THR A 35 -7.61 -21.20 -6.91
C THR A 35 -7.74 -19.69 -6.71
N ALA A 36 -8.16 -18.94 -7.75
CA ALA A 36 -8.39 -17.51 -7.63
C ALA A 36 -9.50 -17.19 -6.61
N PHE A 37 -10.59 -17.97 -6.60
CA PHE A 37 -11.66 -17.82 -5.61
C PHE A 37 -11.20 -18.11 -4.18
N GLU A 38 -10.47 -19.22 -3.97
CA GLU A 38 -9.93 -19.59 -2.65
C GLU A 38 -8.97 -18.52 -2.11
N VAL A 39 -8.09 -17.99 -2.96
CA VAL A 39 -7.18 -16.88 -2.61
C VAL A 39 -7.98 -15.63 -2.27
N ALA A 40 -8.97 -15.25 -3.08
CA ALA A 40 -9.80 -14.08 -2.81
C ALA A 40 -10.54 -14.20 -1.47
N LEU A 41 -11.12 -15.37 -1.16
CA LEU A 41 -11.82 -15.62 0.09
C LEU A 41 -10.89 -15.55 1.30
N SER A 42 -9.69 -16.13 1.19
CA SER A 42 -8.65 -16.04 2.23
C SER A 42 -8.27 -14.59 2.51
N LEU A 43 -8.03 -13.81 1.45
CA LEU A 43 -7.70 -12.39 1.57
C LEU A 43 -8.83 -11.59 2.23
N VAL A 44 -10.08 -11.80 1.84
CA VAL A 44 -11.24 -11.14 2.45
C VAL A 44 -11.33 -11.43 3.95
N GLY A 45 -11.17 -12.70 4.36
CA GLY A 45 -11.23 -13.08 5.78
C GLY A 45 -10.16 -12.35 6.61
N VAL A 46 -8.92 -12.34 6.11
CA VAL A 46 -7.80 -11.65 6.77
C VAL A 46 -8.02 -10.13 6.80
N MET A 47 -8.50 -9.53 5.70
CA MET A 47 -8.79 -8.10 5.63
C MET A 47 -9.88 -7.68 6.62
N VAL A 48 -11.01 -8.41 6.67
CA VAL A 48 -12.12 -8.11 7.59
C VAL A 48 -11.65 -8.18 9.04
N PHE A 49 -10.86 -9.21 9.40
CA PHE A 49 -10.27 -9.33 10.72
C PHE A 49 -9.42 -8.13 11.11
N TRP A 50 -8.47 -7.75 10.24
CA TRP A 50 -7.58 -6.62 10.52
C TRP A 50 -8.29 -5.27 10.52
N LEU A 51 -9.23 -5.05 9.59
CA LEU A 51 -10.06 -3.85 9.58
C LEU A 51 -10.94 -3.76 10.84
N GLY A 52 -11.41 -4.90 11.37
CA GLY A 52 -12.13 -4.99 12.63
C GLY A 52 -11.28 -4.57 13.83
N ILE A 53 -10.09 -5.17 14.00
CA ILE A 53 -9.11 -4.77 15.04
C ILE A 53 -8.80 -3.29 14.92
N MET A 54 -8.60 -2.83 13.68
CA MET A 54 -8.29 -1.45 13.41
C MET A 54 -9.42 -0.51 13.85
N LYS A 55 -10.67 -0.88 13.57
CA LYS A 55 -11.83 -0.09 14.01
C LYS A 55 -11.90 0.02 15.54
N ILE A 56 -11.52 -1.03 16.26
CA ILE A 56 -11.40 -1.02 17.71
C ILE A 56 -10.26 -0.08 18.16
N ALA A 57 -9.11 -0.12 17.48
CA ALA A 57 -7.99 0.79 17.74
C ALA A 57 -8.35 2.26 17.46
N GLU A 58 -9.13 2.56 16.40
CA GLU A 58 -9.66 3.90 16.13
C GLU A 58 -10.59 4.34 17.27
N LYS A 59 -11.57 3.50 17.63
CA LYS A 59 -12.58 3.82 18.65
C LYS A 59 -11.98 3.97 20.06
N SER A 60 -10.91 3.24 20.37
CA SER A 60 -10.19 3.36 21.65
C SER A 60 -9.26 4.58 21.71
N GLY A 61 -9.07 5.30 20.60
CA GLY A 61 -8.16 6.44 20.53
C GLY A 61 -6.68 6.08 20.45
N LEU A 62 -6.33 4.79 20.47
CA LEU A 62 -4.94 4.31 20.37
C LEU A 62 -4.26 4.81 19.09
N VAL A 63 -5.01 4.87 18.00
CA VAL A 63 -4.54 5.37 16.70
C VAL A 63 -4.20 6.84 16.76
N ASN A 64 -4.97 7.64 17.50
CA ASN A 64 -4.70 9.06 17.68
C ASN A 64 -3.45 9.30 18.55
N ILE A 65 -3.13 8.37 19.44
CA ILE A 65 -1.89 8.41 20.24
C ILE A 65 -0.69 8.08 19.35
N LEU A 66 -0.76 6.99 18.60
CA LEU A 66 0.29 6.59 17.65
C LEU A 66 0.50 7.66 16.58
N ALA A 67 -0.58 8.16 15.99
CA ALA A 67 -0.53 9.23 15.00
C ALA A 67 0.13 10.49 15.57
N ARG A 68 -0.17 10.88 16.82
CA ARG A 68 0.52 12.00 17.49
C ARG A 68 2.01 11.74 17.72
N ALA A 69 2.40 10.51 18.03
CA ALA A 69 3.81 10.14 18.23
C ALA A 69 4.63 10.24 16.92
N VAL A 70 4.07 9.79 15.79
CA VAL A 70 4.75 9.88 14.48
C VAL A 70 4.46 11.17 13.71
N HIS A 71 3.52 11.99 14.20
CA HIS A 71 3.14 13.28 13.61
C HIS A 71 4.33 14.19 13.21
N PRO A 72 5.37 14.40 14.03
CA PRO A 72 6.49 15.27 13.63
C PRO A 72 7.22 14.76 12.37
N VAL A 73 7.38 13.44 12.25
CA VAL A 73 8.01 12.80 11.10
C VAL A 73 7.08 12.88 9.88
N LEU A 74 5.80 12.54 10.06
CA LEU A 74 4.83 12.58 8.97
C LEU A 74 4.63 13.99 8.42
N ARG A 75 4.67 15.02 9.27
CA ARG A 75 4.60 16.41 8.83
C ARG A 75 5.81 16.84 8.01
N LEU A 76 7.00 16.32 8.34
CA LEU A 76 8.19 16.55 7.54
C LEU A 76 8.07 15.86 6.17
N ILE A 77 7.48 14.66 6.13
CA ILE A 77 7.32 13.88 4.89
C ILE A 77 6.18 14.45 4.01
N PHE A 78 5.03 14.78 4.60
CA PHE A 78 3.80 15.24 3.95
C PHE A 78 3.43 16.69 4.33
N PRO A 79 4.20 17.69 3.89
CA PRO A 79 4.03 19.07 4.34
C PRO A 79 2.74 19.74 3.85
N ARG A 80 2.12 19.25 2.77
CA ARG A 80 0.90 19.82 2.18
C ARG A 80 -0.41 19.29 2.80
N VAL A 81 -0.33 18.26 3.64
CA VAL A 81 -1.51 17.68 4.30
C VAL A 81 -1.86 18.53 5.54
N PRO A 82 -3.11 19.04 5.66
CA PRO A 82 -3.53 19.84 6.80
C PRO A 82 -3.35 19.11 8.14
N ARG A 83 -3.15 19.90 9.22
CA ARG A 83 -3.16 19.35 10.58
C ARG A 83 -4.51 18.70 10.84
N ASP A 84 -4.49 17.56 11.52
CA ASP A 84 -5.67 16.78 11.91
C ASP A 84 -6.47 16.19 10.73
N HIS A 85 -5.94 16.22 9.50
CA HIS A 85 -6.57 15.54 8.37
C HIS A 85 -6.49 14.01 8.52
N PRO A 86 -7.59 13.26 8.25
CA PRO A 86 -7.63 11.80 8.40
C PRO A 86 -6.56 11.05 7.59
N ALA A 87 -6.05 11.66 6.51
CA ALA A 87 -4.93 11.14 5.74
C ALA A 87 -3.69 10.83 6.61
N LEU A 88 -3.33 11.71 7.56
CA LEU A 88 -2.15 11.50 8.40
C LEU A 88 -2.29 10.27 9.30
N SER A 89 -3.48 10.08 9.88
CA SER A 89 -3.78 8.92 10.71
C SER A 89 -3.79 7.62 9.90
N ALA A 90 -4.35 7.65 8.68
CA ALA A 90 -4.35 6.49 7.79
C ALA A 90 -2.93 6.11 7.31
N ILE A 91 -2.09 7.10 7.00
CA ILE A 91 -0.68 6.89 6.61
C ILE A 91 0.13 6.35 7.79
N ALA A 92 0.02 6.97 8.98
CA ALA A 92 0.71 6.53 10.19
C ALA A 92 0.48 5.05 10.45
N LEU A 93 -0.76 4.64 10.25
CA LEU A 93 -1.24 3.31 10.49
C LEU A 93 -0.82 2.32 9.41
N ASN A 94 -0.86 2.71 8.13
CA ASN A 94 -0.31 1.91 7.03
C ASN A 94 1.19 1.62 7.25
N ILE A 95 1.96 2.63 7.68
CA ILE A 95 3.38 2.45 8.03
C ILE A 95 3.53 1.54 9.25
N ALA A 96 2.72 1.73 10.29
CA ALA A 96 2.77 0.88 11.49
C ALA A 96 2.43 -0.59 11.17
N ALA A 97 1.46 -0.85 10.31
CA ALA A 97 1.11 -2.20 9.88
C ALA A 97 2.27 -2.87 9.13
N ASN A 98 2.89 -2.19 8.16
CA ASN A 98 4.10 -2.68 7.49
C ASN A 98 5.26 -2.91 8.48
N ALA A 99 5.51 -1.95 9.37
CA ALA A 99 6.60 -2.03 10.35
C ALA A 99 6.46 -3.23 11.29
N LEU A 100 5.24 -3.58 11.68
CA LEU A 100 4.94 -4.68 12.59
C LEU A 100 4.80 -6.04 11.88
N GLY A 101 4.99 -6.11 10.55
CA GLY A 101 4.83 -7.34 9.77
C GLY A 101 3.36 -7.76 9.60
N LEU A 102 2.43 -6.81 9.70
CA LEU A 102 1.01 -6.97 9.42
C LEU A 102 0.71 -6.62 7.96
N ASP A 103 1.52 -7.14 7.02
CA ASP A 103 1.53 -6.72 5.61
C ASP A 103 0.17 -6.91 4.92
N ASN A 104 -0.57 -7.95 5.31
CA ASN A 104 -1.94 -8.22 4.84
C ASN A 104 -2.95 -7.14 5.26
N ALA A 105 -2.69 -6.43 6.36
CA ALA A 105 -3.48 -5.29 6.82
C ALA A 105 -2.98 -3.95 6.23
N ALA A 106 -1.70 -3.87 5.89
CA ALA A 106 -1.10 -2.63 5.42
C ALA A 106 -1.70 -2.16 4.09
N THR A 107 -1.95 -3.08 3.15
CA THR A 107 -2.51 -2.75 1.82
C THR A 107 -3.87 -2.04 1.89
N PRO A 108 -4.91 -2.57 2.58
CA PRO A 108 -6.19 -1.86 2.68
C PRO A 108 -6.08 -0.51 3.40
N MET A 109 -5.18 -0.38 4.38
CA MET A 109 -4.90 0.90 5.02
C MET A 109 -4.22 1.89 4.07
N GLY A 110 -3.34 1.39 3.20
CA GLY A 110 -2.69 2.17 2.16
C GLY A 110 -3.68 2.69 1.12
N ILE A 111 -4.66 1.87 0.74
CA ILE A 111 -5.76 2.29 -0.15
C ILE A 111 -6.59 3.41 0.51
N LYS A 112 -7.00 3.23 1.78
CA LYS A 112 -7.70 4.29 2.52
C LYS A 112 -6.88 5.58 2.63
N ALA A 113 -5.58 5.47 2.88
CA ALA A 113 -4.68 6.62 2.90
C ALA A 113 -4.58 7.31 1.54
N MET A 114 -4.53 6.53 0.45
CA MET A 114 -4.52 7.04 -0.92
C MET A 114 -5.80 7.79 -1.27
N GLU A 115 -6.96 7.27 -0.86
CA GLU A 115 -8.27 7.92 -1.04
C GLU A 115 -8.35 9.24 -0.27
N GLU A 116 -7.87 9.29 0.97
CA GLU A 116 -7.82 10.52 1.77
C GLU A 116 -6.83 11.56 1.19
N LEU A 117 -5.70 11.12 0.64
CA LEU A 117 -4.78 12.00 -0.09
C LEU A 117 -5.39 12.49 -1.40
N ASP A 118 -6.15 11.65 -2.10
CA ASP A 118 -6.81 12.03 -3.35
C ASP A 118 -7.84 13.14 -3.13
N LYS A 119 -8.55 13.16 -1.98
CA LYS A 119 -9.47 14.26 -1.64
C LYS A 119 -8.77 15.63 -1.61
N LEU A 120 -7.50 15.66 -1.25
CA LEU A 120 -6.67 16.88 -1.23
C LEU A 120 -6.03 17.19 -2.60
N ASN A 121 -6.13 16.27 -3.56
CA ASN A 121 -5.53 16.40 -4.87
C ASN A 121 -6.39 17.28 -5.80
N PRO A 122 -5.86 18.42 -6.27
CA PRO A 122 -6.58 19.32 -7.17
C PRO A 122 -6.79 18.74 -8.58
N LYS A 123 -5.94 17.79 -9.02
CA LYS A 123 -6.03 17.15 -10.34
C LYS A 123 -6.42 15.68 -10.20
N LYS A 124 -7.73 15.43 -10.20
CA LYS A 124 -8.28 14.06 -10.19
C LYS A 124 -7.71 13.24 -11.35
N ALA A 125 -7.44 11.96 -11.10
CA ALA A 125 -6.78 11.01 -12.02
C ALA A 125 -5.28 11.24 -12.31
N THR A 126 -4.64 12.26 -11.73
CA THR A 126 -3.18 12.41 -11.73
C THR A 126 -2.64 12.14 -10.34
N LEU A 127 -1.62 11.30 -10.19
CA LEU A 127 -0.98 11.05 -8.89
C LEU A 127 -0.42 12.36 -8.32
N SER A 128 -0.63 12.66 -7.03
CA SER A 128 0.00 13.78 -6.32
C SER A 128 1.40 13.43 -5.80
N ASP A 129 2.22 14.43 -5.45
CA ASP A 129 3.54 14.20 -4.82
C ASP A 129 3.41 13.40 -3.51
N GLU A 130 2.35 13.66 -2.75
CA GLU A 130 2.02 12.97 -1.50
C GLU A 130 1.63 11.51 -1.79
N GLN A 131 0.78 11.29 -2.80
CA GLN A 131 0.40 9.94 -3.23
C GLN A 131 1.62 9.14 -3.74
N ALA A 132 2.50 9.77 -4.53
CA ALA A 132 3.75 9.17 -5.00
C ALA A 132 4.70 8.82 -3.84
N THR A 133 4.82 9.71 -2.87
CA THR A 133 5.64 9.47 -1.67
C THR A 133 5.08 8.29 -0.85
N LEU A 134 3.75 8.19 -0.70
CA LEU A 134 3.11 7.07 -0.02
C LEU A 134 3.37 5.73 -0.73
N VAL A 135 3.32 5.70 -2.06
CA VAL A 135 3.64 4.49 -2.86
C VAL A 135 5.11 4.12 -2.68
N ALA A 136 6.03 5.08 -2.75
CA ALA A 136 7.46 4.84 -2.55
C ALA A 136 7.75 4.25 -1.17
N MET A 137 7.10 4.78 -0.12
CA MET A 137 7.19 4.27 1.25
C MET A 137 6.67 2.84 1.39
N ASN A 138 5.51 2.53 0.79
CA ASN A 138 4.95 1.17 0.81
C ASN A 138 5.81 0.18 0.01
N THR A 139 6.40 0.62 -1.10
CA THR A 139 7.29 -0.21 -1.92
C THR A 139 8.58 -0.55 -1.18
N ALA A 140 9.14 0.43 -0.46
CA ALA A 140 10.36 0.24 0.30
C ALA A 140 10.16 -0.54 1.60
N ALA A 141 8.92 -0.64 2.08
CA ALA A 141 8.46 -1.41 3.24
C ALA A 141 9.46 -1.44 4.41
N ILE A 142 9.25 -0.59 5.42
CA ILE A 142 10.00 -0.71 6.67
C ILE A 142 9.51 -1.94 7.44
N SER A 143 10.42 -2.78 7.94
CA SER A 143 10.08 -3.97 8.73
C SER A 143 10.93 -4.01 10.00
N LEU A 144 10.28 -3.88 11.16
CA LEU A 144 10.95 -3.95 12.46
C LEU A 144 11.18 -5.41 12.88
N ILE A 145 10.20 -6.27 12.58
CA ILE A 145 10.24 -7.69 12.89
C ILE A 145 9.85 -8.47 11.62
N PRO A 146 10.81 -9.13 10.95
CA PRO A 146 10.56 -9.83 9.70
C PRO A 146 9.95 -11.22 9.95
N VAL A 147 8.76 -11.27 10.57
CA VAL A 147 8.09 -12.51 11.00
C VAL A 147 7.93 -13.50 9.84
N GLY A 148 7.60 -13.02 8.63
CA GLY A 148 7.46 -13.87 7.44
C GLY A 148 8.73 -14.65 7.11
N ILE A 149 9.89 -13.98 7.07
CA ILE A 149 11.16 -14.64 6.76
C ILE A 149 11.64 -15.54 7.92
N ILE A 150 11.34 -15.16 9.17
CA ILE A 150 11.61 -15.99 10.36
C ILE A 150 10.83 -17.30 10.26
N ASN A 151 9.53 -17.24 9.96
CA ASN A 151 8.68 -18.42 9.81
C ASN A 151 9.14 -19.30 8.64
N LEU A 152 9.57 -18.71 7.53
CA LEU A 152 10.14 -19.45 6.41
C LEU A 152 11.42 -20.21 6.84
N ARG A 153 12.31 -19.54 7.59
CA ARG A 153 13.54 -20.16 8.11
C ARG A 153 13.25 -21.26 9.14
N LEU A 154 12.25 -21.06 10.00
CA LEU A 154 11.77 -22.09 10.94
C LEU A 154 11.24 -23.32 10.18
N ALA A 155 10.40 -23.12 9.17
CA ALA A 155 9.87 -24.20 8.33
C ALA A 155 10.99 -24.96 7.59
N ALA A 156 12.05 -24.25 7.18
CA ALA A 156 13.25 -24.82 6.57
C ALA A 156 14.22 -25.47 7.58
N LYS A 157 13.87 -25.57 8.88
CA LYS A 157 14.71 -26.11 9.96
C LYS A 157 16.08 -25.42 10.09
N SER A 158 16.12 -24.11 9.86
CA SER A 158 17.33 -23.30 10.03
C SER A 158 17.83 -23.37 11.48
N ASN A 159 19.14 -23.57 11.67
CA ASN A 159 19.80 -23.60 12.99
C ASN A 159 19.66 -22.28 13.77
N ASP A 160 19.72 -21.14 13.07
CA ASP A 160 19.46 -19.82 13.64
C ASP A 160 18.47 -19.02 12.77
N PRO A 161 17.16 -19.13 13.03
CA PRO A 161 16.12 -18.39 12.32
C PRO A 161 16.13 -16.88 12.58
N TYR A 162 16.70 -16.43 13.70
CA TYR A 162 16.63 -15.03 14.16
C TYR A 162 17.82 -14.18 13.73
N SER A 163 18.94 -14.79 13.32
CA SER A 163 20.11 -14.10 12.75
C SER A 163 19.79 -13.04 11.68
N ILE A 164 18.67 -13.19 10.97
CA ILE A 164 18.25 -12.29 9.87
C ILE A 164 17.56 -11.00 10.35
N VAL A 165 17.18 -10.90 11.62
CA VAL A 165 16.43 -9.75 12.15
C VAL A 165 17.23 -8.45 12.00
N LEU A 166 18.48 -8.43 12.51
CA LEU A 166 19.30 -7.21 12.49
C LEU A 166 19.68 -6.77 11.06
N PRO A 167 20.14 -7.66 10.16
CA PRO A 167 20.39 -7.29 8.76
C PRO A 167 19.13 -6.76 8.05
N THR A 168 17.96 -7.35 8.29
CA THR A 168 16.70 -6.92 7.65
C THR A 168 16.24 -5.58 8.16
N LEU A 169 16.35 -5.32 9.47
CA LEU A 169 16.04 -4.03 10.05
C LEU A 169 16.90 -2.94 9.43
N LEU A 170 18.22 -3.13 9.37
CA LEU A 170 19.14 -2.16 8.79
C LEU A 170 18.87 -1.92 7.30
N ALA A 171 18.69 -3.00 6.52
CA ALA A 171 18.39 -2.92 5.10
C ALA A 171 17.07 -2.19 4.84
N SER A 172 16.01 -2.49 5.60
CA SER A 172 14.70 -1.86 5.43
C SER A 172 14.71 -0.37 5.82
N VAL A 173 15.43 0.01 6.88
CA VAL A 173 15.60 1.42 7.25
C VAL A 173 16.33 2.20 6.15
N VAL A 174 17.41 1.64 5.59
CA VAL A 174 18.14 2.25 4.48
C VAL A 174 17.26 2.37 3.23
N ALA A 175 16.53 1.31 2.88
CA ALA A 175 15.60 1.32 1.74
C ALA A 175 14.50 2.37 1.92
N PHE A 176 13.86 2.40 3.09
CA PHE A 176 12.76 3.31 3.41
C PHE A 176 13.19 4.77 3.41
N THR A 177 14.34 5.08 4.03
CA THR A 177 14.89 6.44 4.03
C THR A 177 15.31 6.89 2.62
N THR A 178 15.96 6.00 1.85
CA THR A 178 16.33 6.27 0.45
C THR A 178 15.10 6.54 -0.41
N ALA A 179 14.03 5.74 -0.27
CA ALA A 179 12.80 5.94 -1.02
C ALA A 179 12.16 7.30 -0.74
N ILE A 180 12.10 7.74 0.52
CA ILE A 180 11.58 9.05 0.89
C ILE A 180 12.45 10.18 0.29
N LEU A 181 13.77 10.05 0.41
CA LEU A 181 14.71 11.06 -0.12
C LEU A 181 14.60 11.19 -1.63
N VAL A 182 14.60 10.07 -2.35
CA VAL A 182 14.49 10.03 -3.82
C VAL A 182 13.13 10.56 -4.27
N ALA A 183 12.03 10.15 -3.63
CA ALA A 183 10.69 10.66 -3.95
C ALA A 183 10.62 12.18 -3.81
N LYS A 184 11.18 12.74 -2.71
CA LYS A 184 11.23 14.18 -2.51
C LYS A 184 12.16 14.92 -3.46
N LEU A 185 13.32 14.34 -3.78
CA LEU A 185 14.27 14.92 -4.72
C LEU A 185 13.64 15.00 -6.12
N LEU A 186 13.01 13.91 -6.57
CA LEU A 186 12.32 13.84 -7.86
C LEU A 186 11.16 14.84 -7.92
N GLY A 187 10.34 14.94 -6.87
CA GLY A 187 9.25 15.92 -6.79
C GLY A 187 9.71 17.38 -6.87
N ARG A 188 10.96 17.68 -6.50
CA ARG A 188 11.55 19.04 -6.62
C ARG A 188 12.09 19.36 -8.01
N LEU A 189 12.32 18.37 -8.88
CA LEU A 189 12.87 18.61 -10.20
C LEU A 189 11.86 19.38 -11.08
N PRO A 190 12.33 20.34 -11.90
CA PRO A 190 11.45 21.18 -12.73
C PRO A 190 10.54 20.38 -13.67
N ARG A 191 11.02 19.21 -14.14
CA ARG A 191 10.30 18.34 -15.06
C ARG A 191 9.03 17.75 -14.45
N TYR A 192 9.06 17.41 -13.16
CA TYR A 192 7.90 16.88 -12.42
C TYR A 192 7.09 18.01 -11.77
N ARG A 193 7.75 19.11 -11.36
CA ARG A 193 7.10 20.30 -10.80
C ARG A 193 6.16 20.99 -11.79
N LYS A 194 6.50 21.03 -13.09
CA LYS A 194 5.63 21.61 -14.13
C LYS A 194 4.26 20.92 -14.24
N GLN A 195 4.17 19.64 -13.90
CA GLN A 195 2.91 18.87 -13.91
C GLN A 195 1.93 19.36 -12.81
N TYR A 196 2.46 19.91 -11.72
CA TYR A 196 1.72 20.39 -10.54
C TYR A 196 1.59 21.91 -10.43
N ALA A 197 2.49 22.70 -11.05
CA ALA A 197 2.51 24.17 -10.96
C ALA A 197 1.29 24.88 -11.59
N GLU A 198 0.49 24.17 -12.39
CA GLU A 198 -0.78 24.68 -12.93
C GLU A 198 -1.97 24.55 -11.95
N ALA A 199 -1.79 23.87 -10.82
CA ALA A 199 -2.82 23.81 -9.78
C ALA A 199 -2.66 25.00 -8.82
N PRO A 200 -3.74 25.72 -8.47
CA PRO A 200 -3.65 26.89 -7.62
C PRO A 200 -3.10 26.52 -6.23
N ASP A 201 -2.15 27.31 -5.77
CA ASP A 201 -1.33 27.14 -4.55
C ASP A 201 -2.11 27.26 -3.22
N LYS A 202 -3.45 27.15 -3.26
CA LYS A 202 -4.32 27.23 -2.09
C LYS A 202 -4.98 25.88 -1.84
N PRO A 203 -4.91 25.33 -0.61
CA PRO A 203 -5.77 24.22 -0.23
C PRO A 203 -7.22 24.64 -0.46
N ALA A 204 -7.99 23.79 -1.16
CA ALA A 204 -9.42 23.99 -1.30
C ALA A 204 -10.02 24.11 0.10
N SER A 205 -10.71 25.22 0.35
CA SER A 205 -11.50 25.42 1.56
C SER A 205 -12.41 24.19 1.77
N PRO A 206 -12.59 23.70 3.01
CA PRO A 206 -13.56 22.64 3.25
C PRO A 206 -14.91 23.04 2.66
N PRO A 207 -15.63 22.13 1.97
CA PRO A 207 -16.96 22.45 1.47
C PRO A 207 -17.82 22.92 2.64
N ALA A 208 -18.42 24.11 2.48
CA ALA A 208 -19.34 24.66 3.46
C ALA A 208 -20.44 23.62 3.73
N GLU A 209 -20.64 23.24 4.99
CA GLU A 209 -21.79 22.42 5.38
C GLU A 209 -23.05 23.10 4.84
N ALA A 210 -23.77 22.40 3.96
CA ALA A 210 -25.06 22.85 3.50
C ALA A 210 -25.97 23.04 4.74
N PRO A 211 -26.70 24.16 4.84
CA PRO A 211 -27.61 24.36 5.95
C PRO A 211 -28.61 23.20 5.98
N LYS A 212 -28.70 22.52 7.12
CA LYS A 212 -29.72 21.51 7.38
C LYS A 212 -31.08 22.18 7.22
N SER A 213 -31.77 21.87 6.12
CA SER A 213 -33.19 22.14 5.92
C SER A 213 -34.00 20.95 6.37
#